data_AF-A0A0F9LR29-F1
#
_entry.id   AF-A0A0F9LR29-F1
#
_cell.length_a   1.000
_cell.length_b   1.000
_cell.length_c   1.000
_cell.angle_alpha   90.00
_cell.angle_beta   90.00
_cell.angle_gamma   90.00
#
_symmetry.space_group_name_H-M   'P 1'
#
loop_
_entity.id
_entity.type
_entity.pdbx_description
1 polymer ?
#
loop_
_entity_poly.entity_id
_entity_poly.type
_entity_poly.pdbx_seq_one_letter_code
_entity_poly.pdbx_strand_id
1 'polypeptide(L)'
;CQQVGKKLQLPTKVIDFAVNMIKSFEREKGMVINPPPLPVKLALGAFYVGCLNYNVKLTKEEVSKAFGSFPQRLKEGALLIKNCDFYEGVNF
;
A
#
# COMPACT_ATOMS: atom_id res chain seq x y z
N CYS A 1 2.74 1.59 7.36
CA CYS A 1 2.42 2.74 6.48
C CYS A 1 2.72 4.10 7.12
N GLN A 2 2.20 4.42 8.32
CA GLN A 2 2.40 5.75 8.93
C GLN A 2 3.88 6.16 9.09
N GLN A 3 4.74 5.27 9.61
CA GLN A 3 6.18 5.56 9.76
C GLN A 3 6.87 5.81 8.40
N VAL A 4 6.53 5.02 7.39
CA VAL A 4 7.08 5.16 6.03
C VAL A 4 6.58 6.44 5.36
N GLY A 5 5.31 6.79 5.52
CA GLY A 5 4.73 8.06 5.07
C GLY A 5 5.43 9.28 5.64
N LYS A 6 5.72 9.25 6.95
CA LYS A 6 6.50 10.31 7.59
C LYS A 6 7.94 10.36 7.04
N LYS A 7 8.60 9.21 6.90
CA LYS A 7 9.98 9.13 6.36
C LYS A 7 10.10 9.68 4.93
N LEU A 8 9.09 9.44 4.11
CA LEU A 8 9.02 9.90 2.72
C LEU A 8 8.36 11.29 2.57
N GLN A 9 8.03 11.95 3.68
CA GLN A 9 7.36 13.27 3.71
C GLN A 9 6.10 13.34 2.83
N LEU A 10 5.32 12.26 2.82
CA LEU A 10 4.15 12.19 1.96
C LEU A 10 2.95 12.93 2.56
N PRO A 11 2.06 13.45 1.69
CA PRO A 11 0.80 14.02 2.12
C PRO A 11 0.00 13.02 2.97
N THR A 12 -0.58 13.48 4.08
CA THR A 12 -1.37 12.63 4.99
C THR A 12 -2.48 11.86 4.25
N LYS A 13 -3.11 12.49 3.24
CA LYS A 13 -4.10 11.86 2.36
C LYS A 13 -3.62 10.56 1.68
N VAL A 14 -2.33 10.46 1.33
CA VAL A 14 -1.73 9.24 0.75
C VAL A 14 -1.64 8.15 1.82
N ILE A 15 -1.21 8.53 3.02
CA ILE A 15 -1.05 7.61 4.15
C ILE A 15 -2.42 7.07 4.58
N ASP A 16 -3.40 7.95 4.73
CA ASP A 16 -4.76 7.60 5.14
C ASP A 16 -5.42 6.67 4.12
N PHE A 17 -5.26 6.97 2.83
CA PHE A 17 -5.74 6.13 1.75
C PHE A 17 -5.11 4.73 1.79
N ALA A 18 -3.79 4.63 1.94
CA ALA A 18 -3.10 3.35 2.05
C ALA A 18 -3.54 2.54 3.29
N VAL A 19 -3.76 3.21 4.43
CA VAL A 19 -4.24 2.57 5.67
C VAL A 19 -5.68 2.08 5.51
N ASN A 20 -6.56 2.89 4.92
CA ASN A 20 -7.95 2.53 4.68
C ASN A 20 -8.07 1.36 3.69
N MET A 21 -7.20 1.32 2.68
CA MET A 21 -7.10 0.21 1.75
C MET A 21 -6.74 -1.10 2.45
N ILE A 22 -5.74 -1.08 3.32
CA ILE A 22 -5.33 -2.26 4.10
C ILE A 22 -6.47 -2.75 4.99
N LYS A 23 -7.14 -1.83 5.70
CA LYS A 23 -8.29 -2.18 6.54
C LYS A 23 -9.46 -2.78 5.75
N SER A 24 -9.68 -2.27 4.54
CA SER A 24 -10.73 -2.80 3.65
C SER A 24 -10.39 -4.21 3.18
N PHE A 25 -9.13 -4.44 2.79
CA PHE A 25 -8.62 -5.78 2.45
C PHE A 25 -8.76 -6.78 3.62
N GLU A 26 -8.37 -6.37 4.84
CA GLU A 26 -8.51 -7.19 6.05
C GLU A 26 -9.97 -7.61 6.29
N ARG A 27 -10.90 -6.66 6.18
CA ARG A 27 -12.33 -6.90 6.34
C ARG A 27 -12.87 -7.87 5.30
N GLU A 28 -12.50 -7.68 4.04
CA GLU A 28 -13.05 -8.43 2.91
C GLU A 28 -12.53 -9.89 2.87
N LYS A 29 -11.26 -10.09 3.22
CA LYS A 29 -10.66 -11.43 3.28
C LYS A 29 -10.86 -12.14 4.62
N GLY A 30 -11.58 -11.52 5.57
CA GLY A 30 -11.73 -12.04 6.94
C GLY A 30 -10.40 -12.22 7.67
N MET A 31 -9.36 -11.50 7.24
CA MET A 31 -8.03 -11.57 7.83
C MET A 31 -7.90 -10.50 8.90
N VAL A 32 -7.98 -10.90 10.17
CA VAL A 32 -7.50 -10.06 11.26
C VAL A 32 -5.98 -10.19 11.29
N ILE A 33 -5.28 -9.22 10.75
CA ILE A 33 -3.82 -9.18 10.86
C ILE A 33 -3.49 -8.70 12.28
N ASN A 34 -3.67 -9.61 13.25
CA ASN A 34 -3.20 -9.41 14.61
C ASN A 34 -2.89 -10.77 15.28
N PRO A 35 -1.69 -10.97 15.85
CA PRO A 35 -0.57 -10.02 15.92
C PRO A 35 0.27 -10.03 14.61
N PRO A 36 1.24 -9.10 14.42
CA PRO A 36 1.87 -8.85 13.14
C PRO A 36 2.71 -10.04 12.65
N PRO A 37 2.99 -10.14 11.34
CA PRO A 37 3.14 -9.00 10.44
C PRO A 37 2.01 -8.88 9.42
N LEU A 38 1.51 -7.65 9.27
CA LEU A 38 0.90 -7.22 8.02
C LEU A 38 1.89 -7.55 6.90
N PRO A 39 1.53 -8.33 5.88
CA PRO A 39 2.48 -8.68 4.84
C PRO A 39 3.07 -7.39 4.28
N VAL A 40 4.39 -7.21 4.41
CA VAL A 40 5.08 -6.00 3.94
C VAL A 40 4.71 -5.68 2.50
N LYS A 41 4.48 -6.73 1.69
CA LYS A 41 3.93 -6.63 0.33
C LYS A 41 2.59 -5.87 0.26
N LEU A 42 1.62 -6.16 1.12
CA LEU A 42 0.30 -5.51 1.13
C LEU A 42 0.42 -4.02 1.49
N ALA A 43 1.14 -3.70 2.57
CA ALA A 43 1.38 -2.31 2.94
C ALA A 43 2.09 -1.54 1.83
N LEU A 44 3.07 -2.15 1.20
CA LEU A 44 3.87 -1.54 0.15
C LEU A 44 3.05 -1.33 -1.14
N GLY A 45 2.21 -2.29 -1.52
CA GLY A 45 1.25 -2.17 -2.61
C GLY A 45 0.25 -1.05 -2.36
N ALA A 46 -0.40 -1.04 -1.18
CA ALA A 46 -1.41 -0.03 -0.85
C ALA A 46 -0.86 1.39 -0.85
N PHE A 47 0.38 1.51 -0.40
CA PHE A 47 1.09 2.77 -0.35
C PHE A 47 1.48 3.29 -1.74
N TYR A 48 1.91 2.39 -2.63
CA TYR A 48 2.19 2.75 -4.02
C TYR A 48 0.92 3.20 -4.76
N VAL A 49 -0.20 2.50 -4.58
CA VAL A 49 -1.50 2.90 -5.14
C VAL A 49 -1.92 4.28 -4.62
N GLY A 50 -1.75 4.53 -3.32
CA GLY A 50 -2.01 5.85 -2.75
C GLY A 50 -1.18 6.96 -3.40
N CYS A 51 0.09 6.70 -3.70
CA CYS A 51 0.93 7.67 -4.40
C CYS A 51 0.42 7.95 -5.81
N LEU A 52 0.05 6.91 -6.58
CA LEU A 52 -0.53 7.06 -7.92
C LEU A 52 -1.85 7.85 -7.88
N ASN A 53 -2.77 7.48 -6.98
CA ASN A 53 -4.09 8.12 -6.84
C ASN A 53 -4.01 9.62 -6.56
N TYR A 54 -2.97 10.06 -5.85
CA TYR A 54 -2.76 11.47 -5.51
C TYR A 54 -1.67 12.16 -6.35
N ASN A 55 -1.25 11.57 -7.48
CA ASN A 55 -0.22 12.09 -8.37
C ASN A 55 1.12 12.42 -7.67
N VAL A 56 1.46 11.67 -6.62
CA VAL A 56 2.73 11.80 -5.92
C VAL A 56 3.78 10.97 -6.65
N LYS A 57 4.77 11.65 -7.23
CA LYS A 57 5.87 11.01 -7.97
C LYS A 57 6.83 10.36 -6.98
N LEU A 58 6.72 9.04 -6.86
CA LEU A 58 7.69 8.17 -6.21
C LEU A 58 7.98 6.97 -7.12
N THR A 59 9.25 6.63 -7.23
CA THR A 59 9.69 5.42 -7.92
C THR A 59 9.36 4.18 -7.09
N LYS A 60 9.28 3.03 -7.76
CA LYS A 60 9.04 1.74 -7.09
C LYS A 60 10.18 1.44 -6.12
N GLU A 61 11.40 1.82 -6.49
CA GLU A 61 12.64 1.66 -5.73
C GLU A 61 12.64 2.48 -4.44
N GLU A 62 12.22 3.75 -4.49
CA GLU A 62 12.12 4.61 -3.30
C GLU A 62 11.12 4.07 -2.29
N VAL A 63 9.94 3.65 -2.77
CA VAL A 63 8.92 3.04 -1.92
C VAL A 63 9.43 1.73 -1.32
N SER A 64 10.00 0.84 -2.14
CA SER A 64 10.55 -0.44 -1.66
C SER A 64 11.65 -0.27 -0.63
N LYS A 65 12.59 0.64 -0.85
CA LYS A 65 13.66 0.96 0.10
C LYS A 65 13.10 1.49 1.42
N ALA A 66 12.05 2.32 1.38
CA ALA A 66 11.46 2.89 2.59
C ALA A 66 10.78 1.83 3.48
N PHE A 67 10.27 0.75 2.90
CA PHE A 67 9.72 -0.41 3.60
C PHE A 67 10.75 -1.51 3.90
N GLY A 68 12.05 -1.31 3.58
CA GLY A 68 13.07 -2.34 3.75
C GLY A 68 12.79 -3.59 2.89
N SER A 69 12.28 -3.39 1.68
CA SER A 69 11.78 -4.44 0.80
C SER A 69 12.31 -4.31 -0.64
N PHE A 70 11.91 -5.24 -1.51
CA PHE A 70 12.29 -5.28 -2.93
C PHE A 70 11.13 -4.83 -3.84
N PRO A 71 11.41 -4.18 -4.98
CA PRO A 71 10.38 -3.75 -5.95
C PRO A 71 9.44 -4.86 -6.43
N GLN A 72 9.89 -6.11 -6.47
CA GLN A 72 9.05 -7.24 -6.86
C GLN A 72 7.87 -7.48 -5.89
N ARG A 73 8.09 -7.28 -4.58
CA ARG A 73 7.02 -7.42 -3.57
C ARG A 73 5.93 -6.34 -3.70
N LEU A 74 6.23 -5.23 -4.37
CA LEU A 74 5.25 -4.20 -4.73
C LEU A 74 4.20 -4.76 -5.68
N LYS A 75 4.63 -5.46 -6.72
CA LYS A 75 3.74 -6.04 -7.72
C LYS A 75 2.82 -7.08 -7.09
N GLU A 76 3.36 -7.94 -6.23
CA GLU A 76 2.58 -8.94 -5.50
C GLU A 76 1.52 -8.29 -4.60
N GLY A 77 1.90 -7.25 -3.85
CA GLY A 77 0.98 -6.50 -3.00
C GLY A 77 -0.11 -5.76 -3.77
N ALA A 78 0.29 -5.07 -4.84
CA ALA A 78 -0.64 -4.36 -5.71
C ALA A 78 -1.63 -5.31 -6.40
N LEU A 79 -1.19 -6.49 -6.80
CA LEU A 79 -2.06 -7.52 -7.39
C LEU A 79 -3.09 -8.04 -6.37
N LEU A 80 -2.68 -8.26 -5.12
CA LEU A 80 -3.61 -8.65 -4.05
C LEU A 80 -4.70 -7.61 -3.82
N ILE A 81 -4.35 -6.33 -3.92
CA ILE A 81 -5.29 -5.20 -3.79
C ILE A 81 -6.19 -5.11 -5.02
N LYS A 82 -5.66 -5.31 -6.23
CA LYS A 82 -6.43 -5.25 -7.48
C LYS A 82 -7.51 -6.34 -7.53
N ASN A 83 -7.27 -7.50 -6.93
CA ASN A 83 -8.22 -8.60 -6.86
C ASN A 83 -9.29 -8.41 -5.75
N CYS A 84 -9.40 -7.23 -5.18
CA CYS A 84 -10.49 -6.83 -4.29
C CYS A 84 -11.45 -5.91 -5.06
N ASP A 85 -12.75 -6.13 -4.90
CA ASP A 85 -13.80 -5.48 -5.72
C ASP A 85 -13.91 -3.96 -5.49
N PHE A 86 -13.19 -3.41 -4.49
CA PHE A 86 -13.20 -1.98 -4.18
C PHE A 86 -12.42 -1.08 -5.17
N TYR A 87 -11.77 -1.65 -6.20
CA TYR A 87 -10.76 -0.93 -7.02
C TYR A 87 -11.04 -0.86 -8.52
N GLU A 88 -12.29 -1.04 -8.99
CA GLU A 88 -12.68 -0.94 -10.42
C GLU A 88 -12.30 0.39 -11.14
N GLY A 89 -11.69 1.37 -10.46
CA GLY A 89 -11.31 2.67 -11.05
C GLY A 89 -9.80 2.99 -11.13
N VAL A 90 -8.89 2.11 -10.68
CA VAL A 90 -7.44 2.42 -10.67
C VAL A 90 -6.71 1.73 -11.84
N ASN A 91 -6.36 2.49 -12.88
CA ASN A 91 -5.46 2.05 -13.95
C ASN A 91 -3.99 2.21 -13.49
N PHE A 92 -3.21 1.12 -13.59
CA PHE A 92 -1.80 1.03 -13.19
C PHE A 92 -0.83 1.20 -14.36
#